data_AF-A0A5E4ZHY3-F1
#
_entry.id   AF-A0A5E4ZHY3-F1
#
_cell.length_a   1.000
_cell.length_b   1.000
_cell.length_c   1.000
_cell.angle_alpha   90.00
_cell.angle_beta   90.00
_cell.angle_gamma   90.00
#
_symmetry.space_group_name_H-M   'P 1'
#
loop_
_entity.id
_entity.type
_entity.pdbx_description
1 polymer ?
#
loop_
_entity_poly.entity_id
_entity_poly.type
_entity_poly.pdbx_seq_one_letter_code
_entity_poly.pdbx_strand_id
1 'polypeptide(L)'
;MPEQEVKPWQRRASPLTRQALLCLILLMAYASLYPFEFQRAAVGPFDYLFAPLPRWMTMFDVVTNVLGYIPLGVLTVWALHPAWRGTRAVFAAFVLGTLLSCGMEALQTYLPTRVASNVDLATNALGALIGGAIAVPLTSPLLDRGWLRHLRFAWFERHASLLLVLLALWPWAQAYPQQFLFGDGDLVRQIWLWQDPDITDLVLDWVPKLGELQDYLSALDAVASHALWETVVTASGTILAGLLATLAMRRTAPRVPLLCAMFISAFAIKAIAAAWQFSPSQAFDWVTAGAIYGLVVGALVLIVAGRGPRFLRGAVALAALVVLLVFVNLLPANPYYEAALQSWRQGQYVHFNVLARWLAWTWPYLVLIYLLAMFDPSHRGPARRGGKPD
;
A
#
# COMPACT_ATOMS: atom_id res chain seq x y z
N MET A 1 -28.05 -18.55 35.93
CA MET A 1 -26.90 -18.89 35.05
C MET A 1 -25.68 -18.23 35.65
N PRO A 2 -24.59 -18.95 35.94
CA PRO A 2 -23.39 -18.32 36.49
C PRO A 2 -22.83 -17.34 35.44
N GLU A 3 -22.61 -16.09 35.83
CA GLU A 3 -21.85 -15.12 35.04
C GLU A 3 -20.53 -15.77 34.66
N GLN A 4 -20.32 -16.05 33.37
CA GLN A 4 -19.02 -16.49 32.88
C GLN A 4 -18.02 -15.40 33.23
N GLU A 5 -17.12 -15.72 34.15
CA GLU A 5 -16.07 -14.82 34.64
C GLU A 5 -15.24 -14.32 33.46
N VAL A 6 -15.49 -13.07 33.06
CA VAL A 6 -14.83 -12.44 31.91
C VAL A 6 -13.34 -12.30 32.25
N LYS A 7 -12.53 -13.13 31.61
CA LYS A 7 -11.09 -13.22 31.84
C LYS A 7 -10.43 -11.84 31.63
N PRO A 8 -9.42 -11.45 32.41
CA PRO A 8 -8.83 -10.11 32.36
C PRO A 8 -8.33 -9.68 30.97
N TRP A 9 -7.88 -10.63 30.14
CA TRP A 9 -7.46 -10.36 28.76
C TRP A 9 -8.62 -10.03 27.81
N GLN A 10 -9.86 -10.45 28.13
CA GLN A 10 -11.07 -10.09 27.38
C GLN A 10 -11.51 -8.63 27.64
N ARG A 11 -10.93 -7.98 28.67
CA ARG A 11 -11.15 -6.55 28.97
C ARG A 11 -10.09 -5.63 28.35
N ARG A 12 -9.05 -6.19 27.73
CA ARG A 12 -7.95 -5.38 27.14
C ARG A 12 -8.26 -5.05 25.69
N ALA A 13 -8.19 -3.77 25.37
CA ALA A 13 -8.29 -3.31 23.98
C ALA A 13 -7.12 -3.81 23.15
N SER A 14 -7.37 -4.04 21.85
CA SER A 14 -6.38 -4.53 20.90
C SER A 14 -5.25 -3.50 20.68
N PRO A 15 -3.98 -3.81 21.04
CA PRO A 15 -2.86 -2.93 20.76
C PRO A 15 -2.67 -2.69 19.26
N LEU A 16 -2.91 -3.71 18.45
CA LEU A 16 -2.80 -3.63 16.99
C LEU A 16 -3.77 -2.60 16.41
N THR A 17 -5.01 -2.57 16.88
CA THR A 17 -6.03 -1.63 16.40
C THR A 17 -5.67 -0.20 16.79
N ARG A 18 -5.12 0.01 18.00
CA ARG A 18 -4.66 1.32 18.45
C ARG A 18 -3.46 1.81 17.64
N GLN A 19 -2.51 0.92 17.36
CA GLN A 19 -1.38 1.22 16.47
C GLN A 19 -1.86 1.56 15.06
N ALA A 20 -2.80 0.78 14.51
CA ALA A 20 -3.39 1.06 13.20
C ALA A 20 -4.12 2.40 13.17
N LEU A 21 -4.88 2.74 14.22
CA LEU A 21 -5.53 4.05 14.35
C LEU A 21 -4.52 5.19 14.37
N LEU A 22 -3.47 5.06 15.17
CA LEU A 22 -2.41 6.06 15.25
C LEU A 22 -1.71 6.22 13.88
N CYS A 23 -1.34 5.13 13.24
CA CYS A 23 -0.75 5.16 11.90
C CYS A 23 -1.68 5.83 10.89
N LEU A 24 -2.99 5.55 10.93
CA LEU A 24 -3.96 6.18 10.05
C LEU A 24 -4.05 7.69 10.31
N ILE A 25 -4.12 8.13 11.57
CA ILE A 25 -4.15 9.56 11.91
C ILE A 25 -2.89 10.28 11.38
N LEU A 26 -1.71 9.67 11.57
CA LEU A 26 -0.46 10.23 11.06
C LEU A 26 -0.44 10.27 9.53
N LEU A 27 -0.99 9.25 8.87
CA LEU A 27 -1.10 9.19 7.42
C LEU A 27 -2.04 10.27 6.87
N MET A 28 -3.18 10.46 7.52
CA MET A 28 -4.13 11.51 7.19
C MET A 28 -3.50 12.89 7.40
N ALA A 29 -2.77 13.10 8.50
CA ALA A 29 -2.03 14.33 8.75
C ALA A 29 -1.01 14.63 7.65
N TYR A 30 -0.22 13.63 7.28
CA TYR A 30 0.73 13.76 6.19
C TYR A 30 0.05 14.11 4.86
N ALA A 31 -1.00 13.36 4.50
CA ALA A 31 -1.73 13.58 3.27
C ALA A 31 -2.46 14.94 3.25
N SER A 32 -2.94 15.45 4.38
CA SER A 32 -3.64 16.74 4.46
C SER A 32 -2.67 17.94 4.43
N LEU A 33 -1.47 17.79 4.99
CA LEU A 33 -0.54 18.90 5.21
C LEU A 33 0.65 18.96 4.25
N TYR A 34 0.91 17.89 3.49
CA TYR A 34 1.92 17.91 2.42
C TYR A 34 1.65 19.07 1.43
N PRO A 35 2.67 19.82 0.96
CA PRO A 35 4.12 19.65 1.16
C PRO A 35 4.69 20.30 2.44
N PHE A 36 3.86 20.72 3.40
CA PHE A 36 4.25 21.41 4.63
C PHE A 36 4.85 22.82 4.42
N GLU A 37 4.48 23.47 3.31
CA GLU A 37 4.92 24.83 2.97
C GLU A 37 3.95 25.88 3.52
N PHE A 38 4.06 26.15 4.81
CA PHE A 38 3.17 27.10 5.49
C PHE A 38 3.56 28.56 5.22
N GLN A 39 2.56 29.38 4.93
CA GLN A 39 2.69 30.82 4.70
C GLN A 39 1.75 31.61 5.60
N ARG A 40 2.10 32.87 5.86
CA ARG A 40 1.25 33.74 6.66
C ARG A 40 -0.02 34.07 5.87
N ALA A 41 -1.19 33.80 6.46
CA ALA A 41 -2.49 34.18 5.93
C ALA A 41 -3.00 35.45 6.62
N ALA A 42 -3.83 36.23 5.92
CA ALA A 42 -4.51 37.39 6.50
C ALA A 42 -5.72 37.00 7.38
N VAL A 43 -6.15 35.74 7.31
CA VAL A 43 -7.28 35.17 8.04
C VAL A 43 -6.81 34.32 9.22
N GLY A 44 -7.64 34.22 10.24
CA GLY A 44 -7.44 33.36 11.38
C GLY A 44 -7.64 31.87 11.03
N PRO A 45 -7.08 30.96 11.85
CA PRO A 45 -7.10 29.52 11.58
C PRO A 45 -8.50 28.90 11.60
N PHE A 46 -9.49 29.56 12.21
CA PHE A 46 -10.84 29.02 12.34
C PHE A 46 -11.88 29.84 11.58
N ASP A 47 -11.45 30.83 10.78
CA ASP A 47 -12.37 31.73 10.05
C ASP A 47 -13.20 30.95 9.01
N TYR A 48 -12.66 29.84 8.50
CA TYR A 48 -13.36 28.96 7.56
C TYR A 48 -14.67 28.37 8.13
N LEU A 49 -14.81 28.25 9.46
CA LEU A 49 -16.03 27.74 10.10
C LEU A 49 -17.26 28.60 9.79
N PHE A 50 -17.04 29.91 9.64
CA PHE A 50 -18.09 30.91 9.39
C PHE A 50 -18.08 31.43 7.96
N ALA A 51 -17.20 30.91 7.11
CA ALA A 51 -17.14 31.27 5.71
C ALA A 51 -18.41 30.82 4.95
N PRO A 52 -18.82 31.54 3.89
CA PRO A 52 -19.88 31.07 3.02
C PRO A 52 -19.50 29.75 2.36
N LEU A 53 -20.50 28.97 1.94
CA LEU A 53 -20.26 27.69 1.27
C LEU A 53 -19.34 27.87 0.05
N PRO A 54 -18.36 26.96 -0.17
CA PRO A 54 -17.47 27.02 -1.31
C PRO A 54 -18.25 27.06 -2.63
N ARG A 55 -17.88 27.98 -3.52
CA ARG A 55 -18.56 28.14 -4.82
C ARG A 55 -18.27 27.01 -5.80
N TRP A 56 -17.12 26.35 -5.67
CA TRP A 56 -16.62 25.32 -6.60
C TRP A 56 -16.44 24.00 -5.87
N MET A 57 -17.56 23.41 -5.43
CA MET A 57 -17.56 22.10 -4.78
C MET A 57 -17.98 21.03 -5.77
N THR A 58 -17.15 20.00 -5.95
CA THR A 58 -17.53 18.85 -6.76
C THR A 58 -18.11 17.75 -5.87
N MET A 59 -19.02 16.93 -6.41
CA MET A 59 -19.50 15.73 -5.72
C MET A 59 -18.36 14.77 -5.39
N PHE A 60 -17.30 14.81 -6.17
CA PHE A 60 -16.10 14.03 -5.98
C PHE A 60 -15.37 14.43 -4.68
N ASP A 61 -15.23 15.72 -4.37
CA ASP A 61 -14.60 16.20 -3.12
C ASP A 61 -15.41 15.73 -1.89
N VAL A 62 -16.74 15.86 -1.96
CA VAL A 62 -17.66 15.41 -0.90
C VAL A 62 -17.52 13.91 -0.65
N VAL A 63 -17.55 13.09 -1.72
CA VAL A 63 -17.47 11.63 -1.60
C VAL A 63 -16.11 11.20 -1.08
N THR A 64 -15.02 11.79 -1.56
CA THR A 64 -13.65 11.41 -1.14
C THR A 64 -13.38 11.79 0.32
N ASN A 65 -13.85 12.94 0.80
CA ASN A 65 -13.76 13.33 2.20
C ASN A 65 -14.51 12.35 3.13
N VAL A 66 -15.75 12.00 2.78
CA VAL A 66 -16.52 10.98 3.54
C VAL A 66 -15.78 9.64 3.54
N LEU A 67 -15.36 9.14 2.37
CA LEU A 67 -14.67 7.86 2.26
C LEU A 67 -13.33 7.85 3.01
N GLY A 68 -12.59 8.96 3.00
CA GLY A 68 -11.30 9.10 3.68
C GLY A 68 -11.40 8.98 5.20
N TYR A 69 -12.52 9.42 5.79
CA TYR A 69 -12.74 9.38 7.25
C TYR A 69 -13.49 8.13 7.74
N ILE A 70 -14.09 7.32 6.86
CA ILE A 70 -14.72 6.04 7.26
C ILE A 70 -13.74 5.11 8.00
N PRO A 71 -12.51 4.85 7.50
CA PRO A 71 -11.55 4.01 8.21
C PRO A 71 -11.19 4.54 9.61
N LEU A 72 -11.13 5.87 9.77
CA LEU A 72 -10.88 6.51 11.06
C LEU A 72 -12.00 6.17 12.05
N GLY A 73 -13.24 6.28 11.62
CA GLY A 73 -14.40 5.93 12.43
C GLY A 73 -14.39 4.46 12.86
N VAL A 74 -14.09 3.56 11.91
CA VAL A 74 -14.02 2.12 12.17
C VAL A 74 -12.95 1.78 13.20
N LEU A 75 -11.72 2.26 12.97
CA LEU A 75 -10.60 1.97 13.85
C LEU A 75 -10.77 2.60 15.24
N THR A 76 -11.42 3.76 15.34
CA THR A 76 -11.71 4.39 16.63
C THR A 76 -12.62 3.52 17.48
N VAL A 77 -13.74 3.02 16.92
CA VAL A 77 -14.64 2.11 17.64
C VAL A 77 -13.92 0.86 18.11
N TRP A 78 -13.13 0.23 17.23
CA TRP A 78 -12.39 -0.98 17.59
C TRP A 78 -11.23 -0.73 18.57
N ALA A 79 -10.60 0.45 18.55
CA ALA A 79 -9.50 0.83 19.46
C ALA A 79 -9.99 1.10 20.89
N LEU A 80 -11.24 1.58 21.01
CA LEU A 80 -11.91 1.82 22.28
C LEU A 80 -12.62 0.56 22.83
N HIS A 81 -12.87 -0.43 21.98
CA HIS A 81 -13.40 -1.73 22.41
C HIS A 81 -12.40 -2.47 23.32
N PRO A 82 -12.81 -3.12 24.43
CA PRO A 82 -14.18 -3.31 24.91
C PRO A 82 -14.69 -2.22 25.85
N ALA A 83 -13.86 -1.23 26.21
CA ALA A 83 -14.20 -0.24 27.22
C ALA A 83 -15.39 0.64 26.82
N TRP A 84 -15.45 1.05 25.54
CA TRP A 84 -16.58 1.80 24.98
C TRP A 84 -17.21 0.98 23.86
N ARG A 85 -18.54 0.98 23.78
CA ARG A 85 -19.33 0.16 22.86
C ARG A 85 -20.54 0.93 22.32
N GLY A 86 -21.09 0.45 21.20
CA GLY A 86 -22.32 0.97 20.61
C GLY A 86 -22.27 2.48 20.36
N THR A 87 -23.36 3.17 20.68
CA THR A 87 -23.52 4.62 20.44
C THR A 87 -22.42 5.47 21.09
N ARG A 88 -21.92 5.10 22.27
CA ARG A 88 -20.82 5.83 22.93
C ARG A 88 -19.52 5.78 22.13
N ALA A 89 -19.18 4.62 21.57
CA ALA A 89 -18.00 4.47 20.73
C ALA A 89 -18.14 5.19 19.39
N VAL A 90 -19.35 5.16 18.80
CA VAL A 90 -19.67 5.91 17.57
C VAL A 90 -19.57 7.41 17.79
N PHE A 91 -20.09 7.90 18.91
CA PHE A 91 -19.97 9.32 19.27
C PHE A 91 -18.50 9.71 19.46
N ALA A 92 -17.69 8.89 20.12
CA ALA A 92 -16.26 9.14 20.24
C ALA A 92 -15.55 9.17 18.88
N ALA A 93 -15.92 8.30 17.95
CA ALA A 93 -15.43 8.33 16.57
C ALA A 93 -15.81 9.63 15.83
N PHE A 94 -17.05 10.07 15.95
CA PHE A 94 -17.51 11.35 15.40
C PHE A 94 -16.76 12.55 15.99
N VAL A 95 -16.57 12.59 17.32
CA VAL A 95 -15.83 13.65 18.00
C VAL A 95 -14.37 13.67 17.56
N LEU A 96 -13.71 12.51 17.53
CA LEU A 96 -12.31 12.41 17.08
C LEU A 96 -12.16 12.85 15.62
N GLY A 97 -13.04 12.41 14.72
CA GLY A 97 -13.03 12.81 13.32
C GLY A 97 -13.26 14.30 13.14
N THR A 98 -14.23 14.88 13.86
CA THR A 98 -14.50 16.32 13.85
C THR A 98 -13.30 17.12 14.35
N LEU A 99 -12.69 16.73 15.47
CA LEU A 99 -11.53 17.43 16.03
C LEU A 99 -10.29 17.32 15.13
N LEU A 100 -10.03 16.14 14.57
CA LEU A 100 -8.93 15.93 13.63
C LEU A 100 -9.13 16.80 12.39
N SER A 101 -10.32 16.76 11.79
CA SER A 101 -10.65 17.56 10.61
C SER A 101 -10.55 19.05 10.91
N CYS A 102 -11.11 19.51 12.02
CA CYS A 102 -10.99 20.91 12.45
C CYS A 102 -9.53 21.37 12.59
N GLY A 103 -8.67 20.51 13.17
CA GLY A 103 -7.24 20.77 13.25
C GLY A 103 -6.55 20.81 11.88
N MET A 104 -6.91 19.92 10.95
CA MET A 104 -6.35 19.91 9.59
C MET A 104 -6.74 21.15 8.80
N GLU A 105 -8.04 21.49 8.76
CA GLU A 105 -8.55 22.67 8.06
C GLU A 105 -7.92 23.95 8.61
N ALA A 106 -7.74 24.03 9.94
CA ALA A 106 -7.10 25.16 10.58
C ALA A 106 -5.64 25.34 10.18
N LEU A 107 -4.89 24.24 10.03
CA LEU A 107 -3.51 24.29 9.53
C LEU A 107 -3.47 24.55 8.01
N GLN A 108 -4.41 24.00 7.26
CA GLN A 108 -4.53 24.18 5.81
C GLN A 108 -4.86 25.62 5.42
N THR A 109 -5.44 26.42 6.33
CA THR A 109 -5.60 27.88 6.16
C THR A 109 -4.27 28.58 5.81
N TYR A 110 -3.14 28.00 6.23
CA TYR A 110 -1.81 28.52 5.97
C TYR A 110 -1.08 27.81 4.82
N LEU A 111 -1.74 26.92 4.08
CA LEU A 111 -1.15 26.22 2.93
C LEU A 111 -1.69 26.84 1.62
N PRO A 112 -0.85 27.47 0.78
CA PRO A 112 -1.30 28.14 -0.45
C PRO A 112 -2.00 27.22 -1.46
N THR A 113 -1.70 25.93 -1.40
CA THR A 113 -2.24 24.90 -2.29
C THR A 113 -3.59 24.36 -1.84
N ARG A 114 -4.10 24.80 -0.68
CA ARG A 114 -5.32 24.29 -0.06
C ARG A 114 -6.26 25.42 0.33
N VAL A 115 -7.55 25.11 0.34
CA VAL A 115 -8.60 26.02 0.76
C VAL A 115 -9.34 25.34 1.89
N ALA A 116 -9.23 25.87 3.10
CA ALA A 116 -9.95 25.36 4.26
C ALA A 116 -11.46 25.56 4.09
N SER A 117 -12.26 24.56 4.48
CA SER A 117 -13.68 24.48 4.14
C SER A 117 -14.53 23.90 5.26
N ASN A 118 -15.65 24.57 5.57
CA ASN A 118 -16.64 24.06 6.52
C ASN A 118 -17.39 22.83 5.98
N VAL A 119 -17.46 22.68 4.66
CA VAL A 119 -18.04 21.49 4.02
C VAL A 119 -17.12 20.30 4.16
N ASP A 120 -15.81 20.50 4.04
CA ASP A 120 -14.80 19.44 4.23
C ASP A 120 -14.83 18.96 5.68
N LEU A 121 -14.92 19.90 6.63
CA LEU A 121 -15.17 19.57 8.04
C LEU A 121 -16.42 18.69 8.22
N ALA A 122 -17.56 19.09 7.65
CA ALA A 122 -18.82 18.36 7.80
C ALA A 122 -18.78 16.97 7.15
N THR A 123 -18.21 16.85 5.96
CA THR A 123 -18.10 15.60 5.20
C THR A 123 -17.11 14.62 5.84
N ASN A 124 -15.99 15.11 6.34
CA ASN A 124 -15.03 14.32 7.13
C ASN A 124 -15.66 13.81 8.43
N ALA A 125 -16.37 14.68 9.17
CA ALA A 125 -17.09 14.30 10.39
C ALA A 125 -18.17 13.24 10.11
N LEU A 126 -18.92 13.38 9.01
CA LEU A 126 -19.90 12.40 8.55
C LEU A 126 -19.23 11.05 8.20
N GLY A 127 -18.09 11.07 7.52
CA GLY A 127 -17.30 9.86 7.25
C GLY A 127 -16.92 9.11 8.53
N ALA A 128 -16.41 9.82 9.54
CA ALA A 128 -16.07 9.23 10.82
C ALA A 128 -17.30 8.65 11.56
N LEU A 129 -18.45 9.32 11.48
CA LEU A 129 -19.71 8.83 12.05
C LEU A 129 -20.17 7.54 11.34
N ILE A 130 -20.20 7.54 10.01
CA ILE A 130 -20.58 6.38 9.19
C ILE A 130 -19.65 5.21 9.48
N GLY A 131 -18.33 5.44 9.50
CA GLY A 131 -17.35 4.43 9.83
C GLY A 131 -17.56 3.83 11.22
N GLY A 132 -17.82 4.68 12.22
CA GLY A 132 -18.17 4.22 13.56
C GLY A 132 -19.43 3.34 13.56
N ALA A 133 -20.49 3.78 12.87
CA ALA A 133 -21.75 3.04 12.78
C ALA A 133 -21.58 1.67 12.10
N ILE A 134 -20.76 1.58 11.04
CA ILE A 134 -20.39 0.32 10.37
C ILE A 134 -19.63 -0.62 11.31
N ALA A 135 -18.74 -0.08 12.14
CA ALA A 135 -17.88 -0.90 12.99
C ALA A 135 -18.61 -1.60 14.15
N VAL A 136 -19.70 -1.03 14.66
CA VAL A 136 -20.47 -1.59 15.79
C VAL A 136 -20.97 -3.02 15.49
N PRO A 137 -21.77 -3.28 14.43
CA PRO A 137 -22.25 -4.63 14.14
C PRO A 137 -21.11 -5.59 13.76
N LEU A 138 -19.99 -5.08 13.26
CA LEU A 138 -18.81 -5.88 12.90
C LEU A 138 -17.92 -6.24 14.10
N THR A 139 -18.02 -5.51 15.22
CA THR A 139 -17.16 -5.71 16.39
C THR A 139 -17.32 -7.11 16.98
N SER A 140 -18.56 -7.57 17.17
CA SER A 140 -18.81 -8.90 17.74
C SER A 140 -18.31 -10.05 16.87
N PRO A 141 -18.66 -10.15 15.57
CA PRO A 141 -18.16 -11.25 14.73
C PRO A 141 -16.65 -11.19 14.51
N LEU A 142 -16.08 -10.01 14.30
CA LEU A 142 -14.67 -9.88 13.92
C LEU A 142 -13.71 -9.95 15.11
N LEU A 143 -14.06 -9.32 16.25
CA LEU A 143 -13.19 -9.19 17.42
C LEU A 143 -13.60 -10.15 18.56
N ASP A 144 -14.86 -10.12 19.00
CA ASP A 144 -15.28 -10.88 20.20
C ASP A 144 -15.35 -12.39 19.96
N ARG A 145 -16.02 -12.79 18.87
CA ARG A 145 -16.08 -14.19 18.42
C ARG A 145 -14.77 -14.66 17.81
N GLY A 146 -13.83 -13.73 17.60
CA GLY A 146 -12.48 -14.01 17.14
C GLY A 146 -12.42 -14.58 15.73
N TRP A 147 -13.37 -14.27 14.83
CA TRP A 147 -13.35 -14.80 13.47
C TRP A 147 -12.09 -14.41 12.71
N LEU A 148 -11.67 -13.14 12.77
CA LEU A 148 -10.41 -12.68 12.16
C LEU A 148 -9.19 -13.41 12.75
N ARG A 149 -9.21 -13.62 14.07
CA ARG A 149 -8.17 -14.38 14.78
C ARG A 149 -8.16 -15.84 14.34
N HIS A 150 -9.32 -16.45 14.15
CA HIS A 150 -9.46 -17.82 13.67
C HIS A 150 -8.95 -17.95 12.24
N LEU A 151 -9.38 -17.08 11.31
CA LEU A 151 -8.86 -17.02 9.94
C LEU A 151 -7.35 -16.83 9.91
N ARG A 152 -6.82 -15.90 10.73
CA ARG A 152 -5.37 -15.64 10.85
C ARG A 152 -4.59 -16.88 11.25
N PHE A 153 -5.12 -17.71 12.14
CA PHE A 153 -4.47 -18.95 12.59
C PHE A 153 -4.75 -20.15 11.68
N ALA A 154 -5.90 -20.19 11.02
CA ALA A 154 -6.28 -21.25 10.09
C ALA A 154 -5.52 -21.16 8.76
N TRP A 155 -5.32 -19.93 8.26
CA TRP A 155 -4.79 -19.70 6.92
C TRP A 155 -3.32 -19.25 6.90
N PHE A 156 -2.81 -18.58 7.94
CA PHE A 156 -1.48 -17.96 7.88
C PHE A 156 -0.50 -18.46 8.95
N GLU A 157 0.78 -18.46 8.61
CA GLU A 157 1.87 -18.87 9.50
C GLU A 157 1.98 -17.95 10.73
N ARG A 158 2.37 -18.50 11.89
CA ARG A 158 2.40 -17.72 13.15
C ARG A 158 3.27 -16.46 13.02
N HIS A 159 4.43 -16.57 12.36
CA HIS A 159 5.41 -15.49 12.20
C HIS A 159 5.21 -14.65 10.92
N ALA A 160 4.11 -14.85 10.16
CA ALA A 160 3.88 -14.14 8.91
C ALA A 160 3.37 -12.70 9.07
N SER A 161 3.34 -12.12 10.27
CA SER A 161 2.71 -10.81 10.50
C SER A 161 3.34 -9.68 9.66
N LEU A 162 4.68 -9.62 9.60
CA LEU A 162 5.38 -8.64 8.76
C LEU A 162 5.06 -8.84 7.27
N LEU A 163 5.10 -10.09 6.81
CA LEU A 163 4.79 -10.43 5.42
C LEU A 163 3.34 -10.11 5.06
N LEU A 164 2.39 -10.29 5.98
CA LEU A 164 1.00 -9.90 5.79
C LEU A 164 0.83 -8.38 5.68
N VAL A 165 1.61 -7.59 6.43
CA VAL A 165 1.63 -6.13 6.28
C VAL A 165 2.18 -5.76 4.90
N LEU A 166 3.31 -6.34 4.48
CA LEU A 166 3.87 -6.10 3.14
C LEU A 166 2.85 -6.47 2.04
N LEU A 167 2.19 -7.63 2.15
CA LEU A 167 1.17 -8.06 1.19
C LEU A 167 -0.08 -7.18 1.20
N ALA A 168 -0.48 -6.65 2.35
CA ALA A 168 -1.62 -5.73 2.45
C ALA A 168 -1.31 -4.36 1.83
N LEU A 169 -0.05 -3.93 1.87
CA LEU A 169 0.41 -2.69 1.28
C LEU A 169 0.61 -2.79 -0.25
N TRP A 170 1.00 -3.96 -0.76
CA TRP A 170 1.35 -4.13 -2.18
C TRP A 170 0.27 -3.71 -3.19
N PRO A 171 -1.04 -4.02 -3.00
CA PRO A 171 -2.08 -3.52 -3.91
C PRO A 171 -2.16 -1.98 -3.97
N TRP A 172 -1.83 -1.29 -2.86
CA TRP A 172 -1.83 0.17 -2.79
C TRP A 172 -0.61 0.78 -3.50
N ALA A 173 0.52 0.07 -3.57
CA ALA A 173 1.67 0.48 -4.37
C ALA A 173 1.29 0.63 -5.86
N GLN A 174 0.34 -0.20 -6.33
CA GLN A 174 -0.11 -0.19 -7.73
C GLN A 174 -0.94 1.04 -8.10
N ALA A 175 -1.35 1.85 -7.12
CA ALA A 175 -2.04 3.09 -7.37
C ALA A 175 -1.11 4.16 -7.98
N TYR A 176 0.20 4.05 -7.77
CA TYR A 176 1.18 4.92 -8.42
C TYR A 176 1.29 4.59 -9.92
N PRO A 177 1.33 5.59 -10.81
CA PRO A 177 1.56 5.37 -12.24
C PRO A 177 2.99 4.86 -12.48
N GLN A 178 3.11 3.54 -12.60
CA GLN A 178 4.36 2.84 -12.95
C GLN A 178 4.51 2.70 -14.47
N GLN A 179 5.77 2.60 -14.93
CA GLN A 179 6.10 2.33 -16.34
C GLN A 179 5.61 0.97 -16.84
N PHE A 180 5.65 -0.05 -15.97
CA PHE A 180 5.25 -1.42 -16.28
C PHE A 180 4.30 -1.95 -15.20
N LEU A 181 3.42 -2.88 -15.57
CA LEU A 181 2.53 -3.53 -14.59
C LEU A 181 3.35 -4.29 -13.54
N PHE A 182 3.11 -3.99 -12.26
CA PHE A 182 3.88 -4.53 -11.12
C PHE A 182 5.38 -4.19 -11.14
N GLY A 183 5.76 -3.15 -11.89
CA GLY A 183 7.12 -2.60 -11.96
C GLY A 183 7.45 -1.70 -10.77
N ASP A 184 7.33 -2.21 -9.55
CA ASP A 184 7.70 -1.48 -8.33
C ASP A 184 9.23 -1.42 -8.14
N GLY A 185 9.73 -0.36 -7.49
CA GLY A 185 11.12 -0.29 -6.99
C GLY A 185 12.09 0.55 -7.82
N ASP A 186 11.62 1.58 -8.53
CA ASP A 186 12.45 2.54 -9.27
C ASP A 186 13.19 3.56 -8.37
N LEU A 187 13.25 3.34 -7.04
CA LEU A 187 13.87 4.29 -6.09
C LEU A 187 15.30 4.65 -6.45
N VAL A 188 16.13 3.67 -6.84
CA VAL A 188 17.53 3.93 -7.18
C VAL A 188 17.64 4.81 -8.42
N ARG A 189 16.85 4.51 -9.45
CA ARG A 189 16.75 5.35 -10.65
C ARG A 189 16.28 6.76 -10.31
N GLN A 190 15.29 6.91 -9.44
CA GLN A 190 14.81 8.23 -9.03
C GLN A 190 15.88 9.02 -8.29
N ILE A 191 16.65 8.37 -7.41
CA ILE A 191 17.80 9.01 -6.73
C ILE A 191 18.84 9.47 -7.76
N TRP A 192 19.15 8.66 -8.77
CA TRP A 192 20.08 9.04 -9.85
C TRP A 192 19.57 10.23 -10.66
N LEU A 193 18.29 10.20 -11.07
CA LEU A 193 17.66 11.31 -11.82
C LEU A 193 17.53 12.60 -10.99
N TRP A 194 17.50 12.51 -9.66
CA TRP A 194 17.46 13.66 -8.76
C TRP A 194 18.85 14.28 -8.54
N GLN A 195 19.92 13.56 -8.88
CA GLN A 195 21.29 14.04 -8.79
C GLN A 195 21.74 14.67 -10.11
N ASP A 196 22.66 15.64 -10.05
CA ASP A 196 23.30 16.24 -11.22
C ASP A 196 23.88 15.12 -12.12
N PRO A 197 23.77 15.18 -13.47
CA PRO A 197 24.38 14.22 -14.38
C PRO A 197 25.81 13.79 -14.00
N ASP A 198 26.63 14.74 -13.52
CA ASP A 198 28.00 14.52 -13.07
C ASP A 198 28.13 13.52 -11.91
N ILE A 199 27.13 13.42 -11.03
CA ILE A 199 27.11 12.44 -9.93
C ILE A 199 26.68 11.06 -10.42
N THR A 200 25.81 10.99 -11.42
CA THR A 200 25.42 9.72 -12.04
C THR A 200 26.63 9.07 -12.71
N ASP A 201 27.41 9.86 -13.45
CA ASP A 201 28.66 9.41 -14.08
C ASP A 201 29.68 8.95 -13.02
N LEU A 202 29.81 9.66 -11.90
CA LEU A 202 30.68 9.28 -10.79
C LEU A 202 30.30 7.94 -10.14
N VAL A 203 29.00 7.63 -10.03
CA VAL A 203 28.51 6.35 -9.47
C VAL A 203 28.75 5.20 -10.43
N LEU A 204 28.54 5.41 -11.74
CA LEU A 204 28.83 4.43 -12.78
C LEU A 204 30.35 4.16 -12.87
N ASP A 205 31.18 5.18 -12.67
CA ASP A 205 32.64 5.04 -12.55
C ASP A 205 33.05 4.22 -11.30
N TRP A 206 32.32 4.36 -10.19
CA TRP A 206 32.55 3.59 -8.96
C TRP A 206 32.15 2.11 -9.09
N VAL A 207 31.21 1.80 -9.97
CA VAL A 207 30.76 0.44 -10.25
C VAL A 207 30.72 0.21 -11.77
N PRO A 208 31.89 0.04 -12.43
CA PRO A 208 31.98 -0.02 -13.89
C PRO A 208 31.09 -1.09 -14.52
N LYS A 209 30.88 -2.21 -13.80
CA LYS A 209 30.00 -3.31 -14.21
C LYS A 209 28.52 -2.94 -14.31
N LEU A 210 28.06 -1.91 -13.60
CA LEU A 210 26.68 -1.41 -13.75
C LEU A 210 26.54 -0.60 -15.04
N GLY A 211 27.53 0.21 -15.40
CA GLY A 211 27.58 0.91 -16.68
C GLY A 211 27.60 -0.07 -17.86
N GLU A 212 28.49 -1.07 -17.82
CA GLU A 212 28.54 -2.14 -18.83
C GLU A 212 27.20 -2.88 -18.98
N LEU A 213 26.51 -3.15 -17.87
CA LEU A 213 25.21 -3.81 -17.89
C LEU A 213 24.12 -2.90 -18.50
N GLN A 214 24.14 -1.60 -18.19
CA GLN A 214 23.21 -0.63 -18.76
C GLN A 214 23.43 -0.47 -20.27
N ASP A 215 24.68 -0.40 -20.72
CA ASP A 215 25.04 -0.37 -22.15
C ASP A 215 24.60 -1.64 -22.87
N TYR A 216 24.79 -2.80 -22.23
CA TYR A 216 24.32 -4.07 -22.78
C TYR A 216 22.78 -4.12 -22.90
N LEU A 217 22.07 -3.65 -21.87
CA LEU A 217 20.61 -3.61 -21.88
C LEU A 217 20.05 -2.61 -22.90
N SER A 218 20.69 -1.46 -23.09
CA SER A 218 20.28 -0.47 -24.11
C SER A 218 20.55 -0.99 -25.53
N ALA A 219 21.67 -1.68 -25.76
CA ALA A 219 21.94 -2.36 -27.02
C ALA A 219 20.93 -3.49 -27.29
N LEU A 220 20.52 -4.23 -26.25
CA LEU A 220 19.44 -5.21 -26.36
C LEU A 220 18.09 -4.56 -26.63
N ASP A 221 17.78 -3.40 -26.05
CA ASP A 221 16.53 -2.68 -26.28
C ASP A 221 16.34 -2.26 -27.74
N ALA A 222 17.43 -1.95 -28.45
CA ALA A 222 17.39 -1.67 -29.88
C ALA A 222 16.91 -2.88 -30.73
N VAL A 223 16.99 -4.10 -30.18
CA VAL A 223 16.64 -5.36 -30.86
C VAL A 223 15.41 -6.04 -30.22
N ALA A 224 15.19 -5.83 -28.92
CA ALA A 224 14.09 -6.39 -28.16
C ALA A 224 12.83 -5.54 -28.33
N SER A 225 11.66 -6.18 -28.38
CA SER A 225 10.40 -5.43 -28.37
C SER A 225 10.13 -4.88 -26.97
N HIS A 226 9.54 -3.69 -26.88
CA HIS A 226 9.11 -3.11 -25.60
C HIS A 226 8.17 -4.06 -24.84
N ALA A 227 7.36 -4.82 -25.59
CA ALA A 227 6.49 -5.86 -25.04
C ALA A 227 7.25 -6.98 -24.32
N LEU A 228 8.48 -7.30 -24.73
CA LEU A 228 9.32 -8.32 -24.09
C LEU A 228 9.78 -7.85 -22.71
N TRP A 229 10.26 -6.61 -22.60
CA TRP A 229 10.68 -6.06 -21.30
C TRP A 229 9.52 -5.97 -20.33
N GLU A 230 8.37 -5.48 -20.81
CA GLU A 230 7.15 -5.44 -20.04
C GLU A 230 6.69 -6.82 -19.58
N THR A 231 6.83 -7.85 -20.45
CA THR A 231 6.56 -9.26 -20.10
C THR A 231 7.45 -9.72 -18.94
N VAL A 232 8.76 -9.45 -19.01
CA VAL A 232 9.72 -9.88 -17.99
C VAL A 232 9.47 -9.18 -16.65
N VAL A 233 9.25 -7.86 -16.68
CA VAL A 233 8.96 -7.07 -15.46
C VAL A 233 7.64 -7.51 -14.84
N THR A 234 6.58 -7.61 -15.63
CA THR A 234 5.26 -8.03 -15.15
C THR A 234 5.28 -9.47 -14.62
N ALA A 235 5.97 -10.38 -15.29
CA ALA A 235 6.15 -11.76 -14.81
C ALA A 235 6.89 -11.78 -13.47
N SER A 236 7.97 -11.01 -13.35
CA SER A 236 8.78 -10.93 -12.12
C SER A 236 7.97 -10.39 -10.95
N GLY A 237 7.22 -9.30 -11.13
CA GLY A 237 6.31 -8.74 -10.11
C GLY A 237 5.19 -9.72 -9.73
N THR A 238 4.61 -10.42 -10.70
CA THR A 238 3.57 -11.44 -10.48
C THR A 238 4.11 -12.62 -9.66
N ILE A 239 5.28 -13.15 -10.04
CA ILE A 239 5.96 -14.24 -9.33
C ILE A 239 6.29 -13.82 -7.90
N LEU A 240 6.87 -12.63 -7.73
CA LEU A 240 7.24 -12.09 -6.43
C LEU A 240 6.03 -12.01 -5.50
N ALA A 241 4.99 -11.27 -5.90
CA ALA A 241 3.80 -11.06 -5.08
C ALA A 241 3.10 -12.39 -4.75
N GLY A 242 2.93 -13.26 -5.75
CA GLY A 242 2.27 -14.55 -5.56
C GLY A 242 3.06 -15.49 -4.65
N LEU A 243 4.38 -15.61 -4.83
CA LEU A 243 5.20 -16.47 -3.98
C LEU A 243 5.30 -15.94 -2.55
N LEU A 244 5.42 -14.63 -2.35
CA LEU A 244 5.34 -14.00 -1.02
C LEU A 244 4.01 -14.34 -0.33
N ALA A 245 2.88 -14.22 -1.03
CA ALA A 245 1.59 -14.63 -0.49
C ALA A 245 1.60 -16.11 -0.07
N THR A 246 2.15 -17.00 -0.88
CA THR A 246 2.25 -18.42 -0.50
C THR A 246 3.19 -18.67 0.69
N LEU A 247 4.22 -17.84 0.92
CA LEU A 247 5.12 -17.93 2.06
C LEU A 247 4.44 -17.52 3.37
N ALA A 248 3.43 -16.66 3.32
CA ALA A 248 2.61 -16.30 4.46
C ALA A 248 1.57 -17.39 4.80
N MET A 249 1.13 -18.16 3.80
CA MET A 249 0.03 -19.12 3.91
C MET A 249 0.47 -20.51 4.40
N ARG A 250 -0.39 -21.13 5.22
CA ARG A 250 -0.30 -22.53 5.61
C ARG A 250 -0.68 -23.47 4.46
N ARG A 251 -0.44 -24.77 4.64
CA ARG A 251 -0.89 -25.80 3.67
C ARG A 251 -2.41 -25.92 3.58
N THR A 252 -3.13 -25.64 4.67
CA THR A 252 -4.60 -25.72 4.79
C THR A 252 -5.33 -24.47 4.29
N ALA A 253 -4.60 -23.42 3.92
CA ALA A 253 -5.20 -22.18 3.45
C ALA A 253 -5.84 -22.36 2.06
N PRO A 254 -6.96 -21.68 1.76
CA PRO A 254 -7.51 -21.62 0.41
C PRO A 254 -6.62 -20.73 -0.48
N ARG A 255 -5.46 -21.26 -0.90
CA ARG A 255 -4.41 -20.49 -1.58
C ARG A 255 -4.89 -19.81 -2.85
N VAL A 256 -5.60 -20.54 -3.71
CA VAL A 256 -6.07 -20.02 -5.00
C VAL A 256 -7.04 -18.84 -4.81
N PRO A 257 -8.13 -18.97 -4.03
CA PRO A 257 -9.00 -17.82 -3.75
C PRO A 257 -8.28 -16.62 -3.14
N LEU A 258 -7.34 -16.84 -2.20
CA LEU A 258 -6.60 -15.74 -1.57
C LEU A 258 -5.66 -15.03 -2.55
N LEU A 259 -5.00 -15.78 -3.43
CA LEU A 259 -4.17 -15.20 -4.50
C LEU A 259 -5.03 -14.43 -5.50
N CYS A 260 -6.14 -15.01 -5.96
CA CYS A 260 -7.07 -14.32 -6.85
C CYS A 260 -7.59 -13.02 -6.21
N ALA A 261 -8.00 -13.06 -4.93
CA ALA A 261 -8.45 -11.87 -4.23
C ALA A 261 -7.38 -10.78 -4.14
N MET A 262 -6.12 -11.17 -3.90
CA MET A 262 -4.98 -10.24 -3.85
C MET A 262 -4.67 -9.60 -5.21
N PHE A 263 -4.67 -10.37 -6.29
CA PHE A 263 -4.43 -9.81 -7.63
C PHE A 263 -5.62 -8.99 -8.13
N ILE A 264 -6.85 -9.42 -7.86
CA ILE A 264 -8.06 -8.65 -8.17
C ILE A 264 -8.05 -7.31 -7.42
N SER A 265 -7.65 -7.27 -6.15
CA SER A 265 -7.57 -6.00 -5.43
C SER A 265 -6.48 -5.08 -6.01
N ALA A 266 -5.32 -5.62 -6.40
CA ALA A 266 -4.27 -4.86 -7.07
C ALA A 266 -4.74 -4.28 -8.42
N PHE A 267 -5.42 -5.08 -9.25
CA PHE A 267 -5.98 -4.60 -10.52
C PHE A 267 -7.08 -3.57 -10.32
N ALA A 268 -7.98 -3.78 -9.34
CA ALA A 268 -9.04 -2.84 -9.03
C ALA A 268 -8.47 -1.49 -8.56
N ILE A 269 -7.50 -1.51 -7.65
CA ILE A 269 -6.84 -0.29 -7.17
C ILE A 269 -6.13 0.41 -8.33
N LYS A 270 -5.37 -0.32 -9.17
CA LYS A 270 -4.69 0.26 -10.33
C LYS A 270 -5.65 0.89 -11.33
N ALA A 271 -6.75 0.20 -11.66
CA ALA A 271 -7.75 0.70 -12.60
C ALA A 271 -8.49 1.93 -12.07
N ILE A 272 -8.90 1.91 -10.79
CA ILE A 272 -9.53 3.08 -10.13
C ILE A 272 -8.55 4.26 -10.09
N ALA A 273 -7.30 4.01 -9.70
CA ALA A 273 -6.28 5.04 -9.63
C ALA A 273 -5.98 5.62 -11.02
N ALA A 274 -5.89 4.80 -12.07
CA ALA A 274 -5.68 5.26 -13.44
C ALA A 274 -6.88 6.07 -13.96
N ALA A 275 -8.10 5.59 -13.72
CA ALA A 275 -9.34 6.29 -14.08
C ALA A 275 -9.42 7.69 -13.48
N TRP A 276 -8.95 7.83 -12.23
CA TRP A 276 -8.99 9.08 -11.48
C TRP A 276 -7.82 10.02 -11.81
N GLN A 277 -6.63 9.49 -12.09
CA GLN A 277 -5.45 10.31 -12.37
C GLN A 277 -5.38 10.82 -13.80
N PHE A 278 -5.86 10.04 -14.77
CA PHE A 278 -5.77 10.38 -16.19
C PHE A 278 -7.16 10.65 -16.76
N SER A 279 -7.95 9.59 -16.96
CA SER A 279 -9.36 9.66 -17.34
C SER A 279 -10.02 8.28 -17.24
N PRO A 280 -11.36 8.18 -17.10
CA PRO A 280 -12.05 6.89 -17.08
C PRO A 280 -11.80 6.01 -18.32
N SER A 281 -11.56 6.61 -19.49
CA SER A 281 -11.20 5.88 -20.72
C SER A 281 -9.83 5.23 -20.64
N GLN A 282 -8.92 5.76 -19.82
CA GLN A 282 -7.54 5.27 -19.67
C GLN A 282 -7.38 4.31 -18.47
N ALA A 283 -8.49 3.88 -17.86
CA ALA A 283 -8.49 3.03 -16.67
C ALA A 283 -7.78 1.67 -16.90
N PHE A 284 -7.67 1.22 -18.15
CA PHE A 284 -7.09 -0.06 -18.54
C PHE A 284 -5.95 0.07 -19.56
N ASP A 285 -5.39 1.26 -19.77
CA ASP A 285 -4.27 1.46 -20.72
C ASP A 285 -3.03 0.64 -20.35
N TRP A 286 -2.91 0.27 -19.07
CA TRP A 286 -1.87 -0.62 -18.55
C TRP A 286 -2.07 -2.10 -18.94
N VAL A 287 -3.21 -2.47 -19.55
CA VAL A 287 -3.50 -3.83 -20.03
C VAL A 287 -2.96 -3.99 -21.45
N THR A 288 -1.65 -4.01 -21.55
CA THR A 288 -0.90 -4.18 -22.81
C THR A 288 -0.68 -5.66 -23.13
N ALA A 289 -0.23 -5.97 -24.35
CA ALA A 289 0.15 -7.33 -24.72
C ALA A 289 1.30 -7.86 -23.84
N GLY A 290 2.31 -7.03 -23.54
CA GLY A 290 3.42 -7.39 -22.67
C GLY A 290 2.97 -7.71 -21.25
N ALA A 291 2.06 -6.89 -20.69
CA ALA A 291 1.48 -7.14 -19.38
C ALA A 291 0.71 -8.47 -19.35
N ILE A 292 -0.12 -8.75 -20.37
CA ILE A 292 -0.87 -10.02 -20.45
C ILE A 292 0.08 -11.23 -20.52
N TYR A 293 1.09 -11.18 -21.39
CA TYR A 293 2.08 -12.27 -21.46
C TYR A 293 2.83 -12.45 -20.15
N GLY A 294 3.21 -11.35 -19.50
CA GLY A 294 3.89 -11.39 -18.20
C GLY A 294 3.02 -12.00 -17.11
N LEU A 295 1.72 -11.67 -17.07
CA LEU A 295 0.76 -12.29 -16.16
C LEU A 295 0.63 -13.80 -16.41
N VAL A 296 0.56 -14.24 -17.67
CA VAL A 296 0.46 -15.65 -18.03
C VAL A 296 1.73 -16.41 -17.62
N VAL A 297 2.91 -15.90 -17.99
CA VAL A 297 4.20 -16.50 -17.64
C VAL A 297 4.36 -16.56 -16.11
N GLY A 298 4.05 -15.46 -15.42
CA GLY A 298 4.11 -15.39 -13.97
C GLY A 298 3.16 -16.39 -13.30
N ALA A 299 1.93 -16.52 -13.79
CA ALA A 299 0.97 -17.51 -13.30
C ALA A 299 1.45 -18.95 -13.49
N LEU A 300 2.04 -19.28 -14.65
CA LEU A 300 2.62 -20.61 -14.90
C LEU A 300 3.75 -20.93 -13.92
N VAL A 301 4.65 -19.98 -13.69
CA VAL A 301 5.73 -20.14 -12.69
C VAL A 301 5.15 -20.28 -11.29
N LEU A 302 4.11 -19.52 -10.91
CA LEU A 302 3.44 -19.65 -9.62
C LEU A 302 2.81 -21.04 -9.41
N ILE A 303 2.21 -21.63 -10.44
CA ILE A 303 1.62 -22.97 -10.38
C ILE A 303 2.67 -24.03 -10.09
N VAL A 304 3.86 -23.89 -10.67
CA VAL A 304 4.99 -24.82 -10.52
C VAL A 304 5.75 -24.55 -9.21
N ALA A 305 6.31 -23.36 -9.04
CA ALA A 305 7.13 -22.98 -7.89
C ALA A 305 6.32 -22.95 -6.59
N GLY A 306 5.03 -22.58 -6.64
CA GLY A 306 4.14 -22.53 -5.48
C GLY A 306 3.85 -23.89 -4.83
N ARG A 307 4.08 -24.99 -5.57
CA ARG A 307 4.02 -26.37 -5.03
C ARG A 307 5.32 -26.81 -4.36
N GLY A 308 6.41 -26.08 -4.59
CA GLY A 308 7.73 -26.40 -4.06
C GLY A 308 7.86 -26.19 -2.54
N PRO A 309 8.99 -26.67 -1.97
CA PRO A 309 9.30 -26.44 -0.57
C PRO A 309 9.42 -24.93 -0.27
N ARG A 310 9.28 -24.56 1.01
CA ARG A 310 9.36 -23.15 1.46
C ARG A 310 10.64 -22.45 0.98
N PHE A 311 11.76 -23.17 0.98
CA PHE A 311 13.05 -22.67 0.48
C PHE A 311 12.99 -22.28 -1.00
N LEU A 312 12.51 -23.19 -1.87
CA LEU A 312 12.42 -22.94 -3.31
C LEU A 312 11.51 -21.73 -3.62
N ARG A 313 10.38 -21.63 -2.91
CA ARG A 313 9.47 -20.48 -3.05
C ARG A 313 10.14 -19.15 -2.69
N GLY A 314 10.92 -19.13 -1.60
CA GLY A 314 11.71 -17.96 -1.23
C GLY A 314 12.80 -17.64 -2.26
N ALA A 315 13.46 -18.67 -2.81
CA ALA A 315 14.60 -18.49 -3.70
C ALA A 315 14.15 -17.95 -5.07
N VAL A 316 13.05 -18.50 -5.61
CA VAL A 316 12.43 -18.01 -6.83
C VAL A 316 11.85 -16.61 -6.63
N ALA A 317 11.24 -16.31 -5.46
CA ALA A 317 10.78 -14.95 -5.15
C ALA A 317 11.95 -13.95 -5.10
N LEU A 318 13.07 -14.32 -4.46
CA LEU A 318 14.25 -13.47 -4.40
C LEU A 318 14.87 -13.25 -5.78
N ALA A 319 14.98 -14.29 -6.60
CA ALA A 319 15.47 -14.17 -7.97
C ALA A 319 14.57 -13.25 -8.81
N ALA A 320 13.24 -13.42 -8.72
CA ALA A 320 12.28 -12.56 -9.39
C ALA A 320 12.38 -11.10 -8.92
N LEU A 321 12.60 -10.86 -7.62
CA LEU A 321 12.82 -9.53 -7.08
C LEU A 321 14.11 -8.89 -7.60
N VAL A 322 15.21 -9.64 -7.69
CA VAL A 322 16.47 -9.13 -8.25
C VAL A 322 16.30 -8.76 -9.72
N VAL A 323 15.67 -9.62 -10.52
CA VAL A 323 15.37 -9.32 -11.94
C VAL A 323 14.48 -8.08 -12.04
N LEU A 324 13.42 -8.00 -11.24
CA LEU A 324 12.52 -6.84 -11.19
C LEU A 324 13.29 -5.54 -10.90
N LEU A 325 14.11 -5.52 -9.84
CA LEU A 325 14.86 -4.33 -9.42
C LEU A 325 15.90 -3.91 -10.47
N VAL A 326 16.60 -4.85 -11.10
CA VAL A 326 17.56 -4.55 -12.17
C VAL A 326 16.83 -3.88 -13.33
N PHE A 327 15.72 -4.45 -13.79
CA PHE A 327 15.04 -3.99 -15.00
C PHE A 327 14.32 -2.66 -14.78
N VAL A 328 13.63 -2.49 -13.65
CA VAL A 328 12.91 -1.25 -13.33
C VAL A 328 13.87 -0.06 -13.18
N ASN A 329 15.10 -0.29 -12.71
CA ASN A 329 16.07 0.78 -12.51
C ASN A 329 16.98 1.04 -13.73
N LEU A 330 17.27 0.03 -14.57
CA LEU A 330 18.21 0.16 -15.69
C LEU A 330 17.56 0.27 -17.07
N LEU A 331 16.31 -0.17 -17.26
CA LEU A 331 15.65 -0.05 -18.57
C LEU A 331 15.39 1.41 -18.93
N PRO A 332 15.50 1.80 -20.22
CA PRO A 332 15.16 3.14 -20.66
C PRO A 332 13.69 3.49 -20.35
N ALA A 333 13.40 4.79 -20.27
CA ALA A 333 12.03 5.26 -20.09
C ALA A 333 11.17 4.85 -21.29
N ASN A 334 9.97 4.33 -21.02
CA ASN A 334 9.04 3.97 -22.10
C ASN A 334 8.41 5.26 -22.68
N PRO A 335 8.55 5.54 -24.00
CA PRO A 335 7.96 6.73 -24.61
C PRO A 335 6.44 6.83 -24.41
N TYR A 336 5.73 5.70 -24.37
CA TYR A 336 4.29 5.67 -24.10
C TYR A 336 3.96 6.09 -22.66
N TYR A 337 4.83 5.75 -21.71
CA TYR A 337 4.69 6.15 -20.32
C TYR A 337 4.94 7.65 -20.13
N GLU A 338 5.96 8.20 -20.80
CA GLU A 338 6.24 9.64 -20.79
C GLU A 338 5.08 10.45 -21.39
N ALA A 339 4.52 9.99 -22.51
CA ALA A 339 3.33 10.59 -23.11
C ALA A 339 2.11 10.52 -22.16
N ALA A 340 1.93 9.40 -21.44
CA ALA A 340 0.86 9.27 -20.45
C ALA A 340 1.05 10.27 -19.29
N LEU A 341 2.28 10.45 -18.78
CA LEU A 341 2.58 11.41 -17.72
C LEU A 341 2.28 12.86 -18.12
N GLN A 342 2.42 13.22 -19.40
CA GLN A 342 2.03 14.56 -19.89
C GLN A 342 0.51 14.79 -19.84
N SER A 343 -0.29 13.73 -19.94
CA SER A 343 -1.76 13.79 -19.80
C SER A 343 -2.25 13.77 -18.34
N TRP A 344 -1.33 13.69 -17.38
CA TRP A 344 -1.64 13.53 -15.96
C TRP A 344 -2.33 14.76 -15.38
N ARG A 345 -3.54 14.57 -14.82
CA ARG A 345 -4.30 15.63 -14.16
C ARG A 345 -3.82 15.81 -12.72
N GLN A 346 -2.80 16.64 -12.52
CA GLN A 346 -2.20 16.94 -11.21
C GLN A 346 -3.14 17.65 -10.21
N GLY A 347 -4.43 17.90 -10.50
CA GLY A 347 -5.27 18.73 -9.64
C GLY A 347 -5.89 18.04 -8.41
N GLN A 348 -6.25 16.76 -8.49
CA GLN A 348 -7.20 16.15 -7.52
C GLN A 348 -6.59 15.10 -6.57
N TYR A 349 -5.39 14.55 -6.87
CA TYR A 349 -4.83 13.39 -6.14
C TYR A 349 -3.34 13.46 -5.78
N VAL A 350 -2.70 14.63 -5.90
CA VAL A 350 -1.23 14.76 -5.71
C VAL A 350 -0.75 14.17 -4.40
N HIS A 351 -1.48 14.38 -3.31
CA HIS A 351 -1.02 13.96 -1.98
C HIS A 351 -1.11 12.44 -1.78
N PHE A 352 -2.18 11.81 -2.27
CA PHE A 352 -2.28 10.35 -2.26
C PHE A 352 -1.21 9.71 -3.15
N ASN A 353 -0.93 10.33 -4.30
CA ASN A 353 0.11 9.88 -5.22
C ASN A 353 1.50 9.93 -4.61
N VAL A 354 1.82 10.92 -3.77
CA VAL A 354 3.11 10.96 -3.05
C VAL A 354 3.27 9.75 -2.14
N LEU A 355 2.23 9.37 -1.39
CA LEU A 355 2.28 8.19 -0.52
C LEU A 355 2.39 6.90 -1.34
N ALA A 356 1.54 6.74 -2.35
CA ALA A 356 1.57 5.58 -3.24
C ALA A 356 2.93 5.45 -3.94
N ARG A 357 3.53 6.56 -4.34
CA ARG A 357 4.88 6.65 -4.90
C ARG A 357 5.93 6.15 -3.93
N TRP A 358 5.99 6.70 -2.72
CA TRP A 358 6.93 6.23 -1.70
C TRP A 358 6.76 4.74 -1.40
N LEU A 359 5.52 4.26 -1.41
CA LEU A 359 5.24 2.85 -1.21
C LEU A 359 5.74 2.00 -2.39
N ALA A 360 5.45 2.38 -3.63
CA ALA A 360 5.95 1.70 -4.83
C ALA A 360 7.48 1.69 -4.90
N TRP A 361 8.12 2.79 -4.48
CA TRP A 361 9.57 2.91 -4.42
C TRP A 361 10.20 2.00 -3.37
N THR A 362 9.65 1.96 -2.16
CA THR A 362 10.33 1.32 -1.01
C THR A 362 9.90 -0.13 -0.77
N TRP A 363 8.70 -0.53 -1.21
CA TRP A 363 8.14 -1.85 -0.94
C TRP A 363 9.05 -3.01 -1.37
N PRO A 364 9.62 -3.03 -2.60
CA PRO A 364 10.51 -4.12 -3.02
C PRO A 364 11.76 -4.26 -2.15
N TYR A 365 12.29 -3.16 -1.62
CA TYR A 365 13.46 -3.18 -0.73
C TYR A 365 13.12 -3.71 0.66
N LEU A 366 11.93 -3.39 1.20
CA LEU A 366 11.44 -4.00 2.44
C LEU A 366 11.25 -5.52 2.29
N VAL A 367 10.75 -5.94 1.13
CA VAL A 367 10.65 -7.36 0.76
C VAL A 367 12.02 -8.01 0.62
N LEU A 368 12.99 -7.31 0.03
CA LEU A 368 14.37 -7.79 -0.09
C LEU A 368 14.96 -8.10 1.29
N ILE A 369 14.86 -7.15 2.23
CA ILE A 369 15.31 -7.34 3.62
C ILE A 369 14.63 -8.56 4.24
N TYR A 370 13.31 -8.72 4.06
CA TYR A 370 12.57 -9.86 4.58
C TYR A 370 13.05 -11.20 3.98
N LEU A 371 13.24 -11.27 2.66
CA LEU A 371 13.69 -12.48 1.97
C LEU A 371 15.12 -12.85 2.36
N LEU A 372 16.03 -11.88 2.47
CA LEU A 372 17.41 -12.12 2.93
C LEU A 372 17.42 -12.63 4.38
N ALA A 373 16.66 -12.01 5.28
CA ALA A 373 16.52 -12.48 6.66
C ALA A 373 15.93 -13.89 6.76
N MET A 374 15.08 -14.30 5.81
CA MET A 374 14.56 -15.67 5.74
C MET A 374 15.64 -16.71 5.39
N PHE A 375 16.68 -16.34 4.65
CA PHE A 375 17.79 -17.22 4.30
C PHE A 375 18.91 -17.24 5.34
N ASP A 376 18.95 -16.27 6.25
CA ASP A 376 19.95 -16.20 7.31
C ASP A 376 19.86 -17.40 8.27
N PRO A 377 20.93 -18.22 8.39
CA PRO A 377 20.99 -19.34 9.32
C PRO A 377 20.79 -18.95 10.78
N SER A 378 21.14 -17.71 11.17
CA SER A 378 21.06 -17.22 12.56
C SER A 378 19.61 -17.18 13.09
N HIS A 379 18.64 -17.09 12.19
CA HIS A 379 17.20 -17.05 12.51
C HIS A 379 16.57 -18.45 12.60
N ARG A 380 17.32 -19.51 12.29
CA ARG A 380 16.91 -20.90 12.57
C ARG A 380 17.18 -21.15 14.05
N GLY A 381 16.14 -21.04 14.87
CA GLY A 381 16.21 -21.38 16.30
C GLY A 381 16.90 -22.73 16.55
N PRO A 382 17.50 -22.95 17.73
CA PRO A 382 18.39 -24.08 17.97
C PRO A 382 17.73 -25.39 17.54
N ALA A 383 18.43 -26.14 16.69
CA ALA A 383 17.99 -27.44 16.23
C ALA A 383 17.57 -28.26 17.46
N ARG A 384 16.31 -28.72 17.49
CA ARG A 384 15.87 -29.69 18.48
C ARG A 384 16.78 -30.91 18.33
N ARG A 385 17.79 -31.02 19.20
CA ARG A 385 18.60 -32.23 19.35
C ARG A 385 17.60 -33.34 19.67
N GLY A 386 17.46 -34.29 18.75
CA GLY A 386 16.66 -35.48 18.97
C GLY A 386 17.20 -36.19 20.20
N GLY A 387 16.40 -36.25 21.25
CA GLY A 387 16.65 -37.19 22.33
C GLY A 387 16.60 -38.59 21.73
N LYS A 388 17.71 -39.32 21.81
CA LYS A 388 17.68 -40.77 21.71
C LYS A 388 16.84 -41.28 22.88
N PRO A 389 15.96 -42.27 22.67
CA PRO A 389 15.47 -43.08 23.78
C PRO A 389 16.64 -43.98 24.23
N ASP A 390 17.05 -43.82 25.47
CA ASP A 390 17.76 -44.87 26.22
C ASP A 390 16.72 -45.71 26.97
#